data_AF-A0A371BXJ5-F1
#
_entry.id   AF-A0A371BXJ5-F1
#
_cell.length_a   1.000
_cell.length_b   1.000
_cell.length_c   1.000
_cell.angle_alpha   90.00
_cell.angle_beta   90.00
_cell.angle_gamma   90.00
#
_symmetry.space_group_name_H-M   'P 1'
#
loop_
_entity.id
_entity.type
_entity.pdbx_description
1 polymer ?
#
loop_
_entity_poly.entity_id
_entity_poly.type
_entity_poly.pdbx_seq_one_letter_code
_entity_poly.pdbx_strand_id
1 'polypeptide(L)'
;MRNAPGPTGGAPTGSRLSGRGGLRTREIRRASPDFVLKHTGQHVGGVAPVGHAEKIRTLLDKSLQKHNLLWAGAGDHNSMLSITYKELQRITEAKELPVR
;
A
#
# COMPACT_ATOMS: atom_id res chain seq x y z
N MET A 1 -40.48 -4.65 5.27
CA MET A 1 -39.28 -3.90 5.71
C MET A 1 -38.64 -4.64 6.88
N ARG A 2 -37.62 -5.49 6.65
CA ARG A 2 -36.84 -6.12 7.72
C ARG A 2 -35.37 -6.19 7.27
N ASN A 3 -34.52 -5.72 8.17
CA ASN A 3 -33.13 -5.30 7.95
C ASN A 3 -32.20 -6.43 7.49
N ALA A 4 -31.26 -6.08 6.61
CA ALA A 4 -30.14 -6.92 6.21
C ALA A 4 -29.12 -7.08 7.35
N PRO A 5 -28.43 -8.23 7.49
CA PRO A 5 -27.30 -8.35 8.38
C PRO A 5 -26.08 -7.61 7.80
N GLY A 6 -25.54 -6.66 8.57
CA GLY A 6 -24.33 -5.92 8.20
C GLY A 6 -23.09 -6.82 8.12
N PRO A 7 -22.06 -6.43 7.35
CA PRO A 7 -20.85 -7.24 7.19
C PRO A 7 -20.08 -7.31 8.51
N THR A 8 -19.83 -8.55 8.95
CA THR A 8 -19.00 -8.93 10.07
C THR A 8 -17.55 -8.51 9.82
N GLY A 9 -17.17 -7.35 10.35
CA GLY A 9 -15.78 -6.88 10.36
C GLY A 9 -14.91 -7.81 11.22
N GLY A 10 -14.15 -8.69 10.58
CA GLY A 10 -13.12 -9.49 11.23
C GLY A 10 -12.08 -8.62 11.93
N ALA A 11 -11.73 -8.98 13.17
CA ALA A 11 -10.80 -8.24 14.01
C ALA A 11 -9.42 -8.04 13.32
N PRO A 12 -8.84 -6.84 13.29
CA PRO A 12 -7.56 -6.61 12.64
C PRO A 12 -6.40 -7.05 13.55
N THR A 13 -5.62 -8.04 13.11
CA THR A 13 -4.31 -8.37 13.68
C THR A 13 -3.33 -7.22 13.40
N GLY A 14 -2.95 -6.47 14.43
CA GLY A 14 -1.93 -5.42 14.32
C GLY A 14 -0.56 -6.02 14.00
N SER A 15 0.13 -5.51 12.98
CA SER A 15 1.47 -5.96 12.60
C SER A 15 2.48 -4.82 12.80
N ARG A 16 3.61 -5.14 13.41
CA ARG A 16 4.68 -4.17 13.66
C ARG A 16 5.62 -4.12 12.45
N LEU A 17 5.54 -3.09 11.61
CA LEU A 17 6.59 -2.84 10.60
C LEU A 17 7.86 -2.41 11.34
N SER A 18 8.86 -3.29 11.38
CA SER A 18 10.08 -3.07 12.15
C SER A 18 11.22 -2.60 11.24
N GLY A 19 11.27 -1.30 10.95
CA GLY A 19 12.35 -0.71 10.14
C GLY A 19 13.42 -0.01 10.99
N ARG A 20 14.71 -0.33 10.78
CA ARG A 20 15.85 0.29 11.50
C ARG A 20 16.12 1.77 11.16
N GLY A 21 15.30 2.41 10.32
CA GLY A 21 15.52 3.78 9.80
C GLY A 21 14.64 4.89 10.39
N GLY A 22 14.29 4.78 11.68
CA GLY A 22 13.66 5.89 12.42
C GLY A 22 12.13 5.96 12.34
N LEU A 23 11.42 4.86 12.05
CA LEU A 23 9.99 4.76 12.39
C LEU A 23 9.85 4.50 13.89
N ARG A 24 10.05 5.54 14.71
CA ARG A 24 9.56 5.57 16.09
C ARG A 24 8.10 6.01 16.06
N THR A 25 7.17 5.15 15.63
CA THR A 25 5.74 5.49 15.73
C THR A 25 4.86 4.26 15.68
N ARG A 26 4.00 4.19 16.73
CA ARG A 26 2.68 3.57 16.93
C ARG A 26 2.24 2.42 16.02
N GLU A 27 1.55 1.46 16.64
CA GLU A 27 0.84 0.36 15.97
C GLU A 27 0.35 0.70 14.57
N ILE A 28 0.80 -0.07 13.61
CA ILE A 28 0.34 0.02 12.22
C ILE A 28 -0.76 -1.01 12.07
N ARG A 29 -1.90 -0.54 11.57
CA ARG A 29 -3.10 -1.34 11.36
C ARG A 29 -3.31 -1.50 9.87
N ARG A 30 -3.75 -2.68 9.45
CA ARG A 30 -4.20 -2.89 8.07
C ARG A 30 -5.40 -1.99 7.78
N ALA A 31 -5.40 -1.33 6.63
CA ALA A 31 -6.54 -0.55 6.16
C ALA A 31 -7.72 -1.47 5.80
N SER A 32 -8.94 -1.02 6.07
CA SER A 32 -10.15 -1.67 5.55
C SER A 32 -10.35 -1.35 4.06
N PRO A 33 -11.11 -2.15 3.30
CA PRO A 33 -11.40 -1.87 1.90
C PRO A 33 -12.00 -0.49 1.66
N ASP A 34 -12.95 -0.07 2.51
CA ASP A 34 -13.57 1.26 2.40
C ASP A 34 -12.56 2.39 2.64
N PHE A 35 -11.60 2.19 3.56
CA PHE A 35 -10.55 3.16 3.80
C PHE A 35 -9.62 3.27 2.58
N VAL A 36 -9.25 2.14 1.98
CA VAL A 36 -8.43 2.12 0.76
C VAL A 36 -9.16 2.88 -0.35
N LEU A 37 -10.40 2.50 -0.68
CA LEU A 37 -11.17 3.14 -1.73
C LEU A 37 -11.31 4.65 -1.53
N LYS A 38 -11.60 5.08 -0.29
CA LYS A 38 -11.74 6.51 0.04
C LYS A 38 -10.47 7.32 -0.21
N HIS A 39 -9.30 6.77 0.09
CA HIS A 39 -8.03 7.51 0.05
C HIS A 39 -7.23 7.31 -1.24
N THR A 40 -7.36 6.16 -1.89
CA THR A 40 -6.65 5.85 -3.14
C THR A 40 -7.52 6.08 -4.37
N GLY A 41 -8.85 6.08 -4.22
CA GLY A 41 -9.80 6.01 -5.33
C GLY A 41 -9.83 4.65 -6.04
N GLN A 42 -9.16 3.64 -5.48
CA GLN A 42 -8.92 2.35 -6.13
C GLN A 42 -9.38 1.20 -5.22
N HIS A 43 -9.92 0.15 -5.84
CA HIS A 43 -10.37 -1.04 -5.10
C HIS A 43 -9.18 -1.89 -4.63
N VAL A 44 -9.35 -2.54 -3.49
CA VAL A 44 -8.41 -3.56 -3.00
C VAL A 44 -8.27 -4.67 -4.06
N GLY A 45 -7.05 -5.16 -4.28
CA GLY A 45 -6.74 -6.21 -5.24
C GLY A 45 -5.90 -5.77 -6.43
N GLY A 46 -5.78 -4.45 -6.67
CA GLY A 46 -5.01 -3.90 -7.78
C GLY A 46 -4.50 -2.47 -7.55
N VAL A 47 -4.41 -2.03 -6.29
CA VAL A 47 -4.03 -0.66 -5.94
C VAL A 47 -2.65 -0.34 -6.50
N ALA A 48 -2.59 0.70 -7.33
CA ALA A 48 -1.38 1.25 -7.89
C ALA A 48 -0.58 2.03 -6.86
N PRO A 49 0.74 2.15 -7.05
CA PRO A 49 1.58 2.97 -6.17
C PRO A 49 1.42 4.49 -6.43
N VAL A 50 0.69 4.86 -7.49
CA VAL A 50 0.48 6.24 -7.95
C VAL A 50 -0.97 6.44 -8.43
N GLY A 51 -1.33 7.68 -8.76
CA GLY A 51 -2.66 8.01 -9.29
C GLY A 51 -3.75 8.11 -8.21
N HIS A 52 -3.36 8.41 -6.97
CA HIS A 52 -4.28 8.66 -5.86
C HIS A 52 -4.76 10.10 -5.87
N ALA A 53 -5.95 10.34 -5.29
CA ALA A 53 -6.53 11.67 -5.17
C ALA A 53 -5.62 12.63 -4.37
N GLU A 54 -4.93 12.11 -3.36
CA GLU A 54 -3.93 12.83 -2.58
C GLU A 54 -2.64 12.03 -2.48
N LYS A 55 -1.51 12.73 -2.28
CA LYS A 55 -0.20 12.09 -2.12
C LYS A 55 -0.16 11.33 -0.80
N ILE A 56 -0.06 10.01 -0.89
CA ILE A 56 0.07 9.12 0.27
C ILE A 56 1.55 9.01 0.64
N ARG A 57 1.84 9.03 1.95
CA ARG A 57 3.20 8.80 2.43
C ARG A 57 3.60 7.35 2.15
N THR A 58 4.54 7.17 1.22
CA THR A 58 4.97 5.85 0.75
C THR A 58 6.33 5.48 1.31
N LEU A 59 6.46 4.21 1.71
CA LEU A 59 7.74 3.59 2.06
C LEU A 59 8.10 2.58 0.98
N LEU A 60 9.36 2.59 0.55
CA LEU A 60 9.87 1.65 -0.44
C LEU A 60 10.85 0.69 0.23
N ASP A 61 10.56 -0.61 0.18
CA ASP A 61 11.45 -1.59 0.78
C ASP A 61 12.77 -1.68 0.00
N LYS A 62 13.88 -1.40 0.68
CA LYS A 62 15.23 -1.49 0.09
C LYS A 62 15.57 -2.89 -0.42
N SER A 63 14.94 -3.94 0.12
CA SER A 63 15.18 -5.31 -0.36
C SER A 63 14.81 -5.50 -1.84
N LEU A 64 13.90 -4.67 -2.37
CA LEU A 64 13.45 -4.71 -3.76
C LEU A 64 14.50 -4.22 -4.76
N GLN A 65 15.52 -3.49 -4.31
CA GLN A 65 16.57 -2.93 -5.18
C GLN A 65 17.36 -4.00 -5.93
N LYS A 66 17.35 -5.25 -5.45
CA LYS A 66 18.01 -6.40 -6.12
C LYS A 66 17.30 -6.86 -7.40
N HIS A 67 16.08 -6.39 -7.65
CA HIS A 67 15.31 -6.77 -8.82
C HIS A 67 15.42 -5.68 -9.90
N ASN A 68 15.72 -6.10 -11.13
CA ASN A 68 15.83 -5.17 -12.27
C ASN A 68 14.48 -4.56 -12.64
N LEU A 69 13.40 -5.34 -12.50
CA LEU A 69 12.04 -4.95 -12.84
C LEU A 69 11.10 -5.32 -11.70
N LEU A 70 10.24 -4.39 -11.31
CA LEU A 70 9.18 -4.57 -10.32
C LEU A 70 7.82 -4.55 -11.00
N TRP A 71 6.86 -5.25 -10.38
CA TRP A 71 5.47 -5.28 -10.81
C TRP A 71 4.59 -4.81 -9.65
N ALA A 72 3.84 -3.74 -9.88
CA ALA A 72 2.87 -3.20 -8.94
C ALA A 72 1.46 -3.22 -9.54
N GLY A 73 0.41 -3.05 -8.74
CA GLY A 73 -0.94 -2.86 -9.28
C GLY A 73 -1.01 -1.62 -10.18
N ALA A 74 -1.96 -1.58 -11.10
CA ALA A 74 -2.18 -0.43 -11.97
C ALA A 74 -3.61 0.16 -11.89
N GLY A 75 -4.30 -0.05 -10.76
CA GLY A 75 -5.60 0.57 -10.45
C GLY A 75 -6.80 -0.37 -10.56
N ASP A 76 -6.62 -1.56 -11.13
CA ASP A 76 -7.63 -2.61 -11.24
C ASP A 76 -7.00 -4.02 -11.12
N HIS A 77 -7.85 -5.06 -11.08
CA HIS A 77 -7.43 -6.43 -10.82
C HIS A 77 -6.67 -7.11 -11.97
N ASN A 78 -6.78 -6.58 -13.19
CA ASN A 78 -6.24 -7.18 -14.41
C ASN A 78 -5.05 -6.40 -14.97
N SER A 79 -4.69 -5.26 -14.36
CA SER A 79 -3.61 -4.40 -14.84
C SER A 79 -2.47 -4.32 -13.83
N MET A 80 -1.25 -4.45 -14.36
CA MET A 80 -0.01 -4.36 -13.60
C MET A 80 0.91 -3.30 -14.22
N LEU A 81 1.60 -2.55 -13.38
CA LEU A 81 2.63 -1.58 -13.74
C LEU A 81 4.00 -2.24 -13.64
N SER A 82 4.72 -2.35 -14.75
CA SER A 82 6.14 -2.69 -14.76
C SER A 82 6.97 -1.40 -14.59
N ILE A 83 7.90 -1.41 -13.64
CA ILE A 83 8.68 -0.23 -13.32
C ILE A 83 10.00 -0.61 -12.66
N THR A 84 11.07 0.15 -12.92
CA THR A 84 12.35 -0.07 -12.22
C THR A 84 12.27 0.46 -10.79
N TYR A 85 13.12 -0.06 -9.90
CA TYR A 85 13.20 0.44 -8.51
C TYR A 85 13.43 1.95 -8.44
N LYS A 86 14.33 2.47 -9.29
CA LYS A 86 14.69 3.90 -9.33
C LYS A 86 13.53 4.76 -9.80
N GLU A 87 12.81 4.33 -10.83
CA GLU A 87 11.64 5.05 -11.33
C GLU A 87 10.51 5.03 -10.31
N LEU A 88 10.26 3.88 -9.68
CA LEU A 88 9.25 3.75 -8.63
C LEU A 88 9.53 4.73 -7.47
N GLN A 89 10.79 4.77 -7.00
CA GLN A 89 11.22 5.71 -5.97
C GLN A 89 11.02 7.16 -6.40
N ARG A 90 11.36 7.49 -7.65
CA ARG A 90 11.22 8.84 -8.20
C ARG A 90 9.76 9.29 -8.31
N ILE A 91 8.87 8.45 -8.84
CA ILE A 91 7.47 8.85 -9.08
C ILE A 91 6.63 8.87 -7.80
N THR A 92 6.98 8.05 -6.81
CA THR A 92 6.27 7.99 -5.53
C THR A 92 6.87 8.91 -4.48
N GLU A 93 8.09 9.42 -4.72
CA GLU A 93 8.94 10.09 -3.72
C GLU A 93 9.03 9.29 -2.42
N ALA A 94 8.99 7.95 -2.53
CA ALA A 94 8.91 7.07 -1.39
C ALA A 94 10.20 7.12 -0.57
N LYS A 95 10.05 7.08 0.75
CA LYS A 95 11.20 6.95 1.65
C LYS A 95 11.68 5.51 1.63
N GLU A 96 12.90 5.30 1.19
CA GLU A 96 13.53 3.99 1.19
C GLU A 96 13.83 3.53 2.62
N LEU A 97 13.36 2.33 2.96
CA LEU A 97 13.52 1.77 4.30
C LEU A 97 13.71 0.25 4.21
N PRO A 98 14.63 -0.34 4.99
CA PRO A 98 14.62 -1.79 5.17
C PRO A 98 13.37 -2.17 5.98
N VAL A 99 12.44 -2.89 5.34
CA VAL A 99 11.24 -3.43 6.00
C VAL A 99 11.49 -4.92 6.29
N ARG A 100 11.20 -5.37 7.51
CA ARG A 100 11.26 -6.77 7.93
C ARG A 100 10.01 -7.12 8.73
#